data_AF-A0A2D5UBX8-F1
#
_entry.id   AF-A0A2D5UBX8-F1
#
_cell.length_a   1.000
_cell.length_b   1.000
_cell.length_c   1.000
_cell.angle_alpha   90.00
_cell.angle_beta   90.00
_cell.angle_gamma   90.00
#
_symmetry.space_group_name_H-M   'P 1'
#
loop_
_entity.id
_entity.type
_entity.pdbx_description
1 polymer ?
#
loop_
_entity_poly.entity_id
_entity_poly.type
_entity_poly.pdbx_seq_one_letter_code
_entity_poly.pdbx_strand_id
1 'polypeptide(L)'
;MKVEPVLAKLNGLRKDTQGEGGIEEQAIYHGFCFISYEVGTFTGFVEGGAIPSDRKGTGAGPGARKLLKALEELCEDVSDDEADMEFIALDKAAAFIAAALGDFQHYLDEAGADI
;
A
#
# COMPACT_ATOMS: atom_id res chain seq x y z
N MET A 1 -5.93 -15.29 5.27
CA MET A 1 -5.38 -14.89 6.58
C MET A 1 -6.29 -13.84 7.21
N LYS A 2 -6.06 -13.43 8.46
CA LYS A 2 -6.77 -12.29 9.06
C LYS A 2 -6.16 -10.96 8.63
N VAL A 3 -6.99 -9.93 8.44
CA VAL A 3 -6.54 -8.60 7.99
C VAL A 3 -5.84 -7.83 9.12
N GLU A 4 -6.22 -8.07 10.37
CA GLU A 4 -5.75 -7.28 11.51
C GLU A 4 -4.22 -7.35 11.71
N PRO A 5 -3.57 -8.52 11.63
CA PRO A 5 -2.10 -8.61 11.68
C PRO A 5 -1.40 -7.83 10.56
N VAL A 6 -1.99 -7.82 9.36
CA VAL A 6 -1.45 -7.07 8.20
C VAL A 6 -1.51 -5.57 8.47
N LEU A 7 -2.66 -5.06 8.89
CA LEU A 7 -2.84 -3.64 9.23
C LEU A 7 -1.95 -3.21 10.40
N ALA A 8 -1.80 -4.07 11.41
CA ALA A 8 -0.92 -3.82 12.55
C ALA A 8 0.54 -3.68 12.10
N LYS A 9 1.01 -4.57 11.22
CA LYS A 9 2.37 -4.53 10.70
C LYS A 9 2.61 -3.34 9.78
N LEU A 10 1.68 -3.02 8.88
CA LEU A 10 1.77 -1.81 8.03
C LEU A 10 1.83 -0.51 8.85
N ASN A 11 1.04 -0.41 9.94
CA ASN A 11 1.12 0.75 10.83
C ASN A 11 2.43 0.78 11.63
N GLY A 12 3.01 -0.38 11.94
CA GLY A 12 4.36 -0.49 12.52
C GLY A 12 5.39 0.10 11.57
N LEU A 13 5.46 -0.43 10.34
CA LEU A 13 6.35 0.06 9.28
C LEU A 13 6.23 1.57 9.06
N ARG A 14 5.01 2.10 8.97
CA ARG A 14 4.78 3.53 8.83
C ARG A 14 5.40 4.36 9.96
N LYS A 15 5.39 3.85 11.19
CA LYS A 15 6.00 4.54 12.34
C LYS A 15 7.51 4.39 12.33
N ASP A 16 8.00 3.22 11.94
CA ASP A 16 9.42 2.90 11.93
C ASP A 16 10.16 3.74 10.88
N THR A 17 9.56 3.95 9.70
CA THR A 17 10.14 4.79 8.64
C THR A 17 9.90 6.29 8.81
N GLN A 18 9.27 6.72 9.91
CA GLN A 18 8.88 8.11 10.10
C GLN A 18 10.12 9.00 10.32
N GLY A 19 10.31 9.99 9.45
CA GLY A 19 11.42 10.94 9.51
C GLY A 19 12.69 10.50 8.79
N GLU A 20 12.66 9.35 8.11
CA GLU A 20 13.76 8.89 7.23
C GLU A 20 13.86 9.73 5.95
N GLY A 21 12.74 10.30 5.51
CA GLY A 21 12.59 11.04 4.27
C GLY A 21 12.60 10.12 3.04
N GLY A 22 12.47 10.74 1.87
CA GLY A 22 12.58 10.03 0.60
C GLY A 22 11.30 9.30 0.18
N ILE A 23 11.45 8.44 -0.84
CA ILE A 23 10.31 7.83 -1.53
C ILE A 23 9.70 6.65 -0.76
N GLU A 24 10.52 5.91 -0.02
CA GLU A 24 10.10 4.75 0.76
C GLU A 24 9.17 5.15 1.91
N GLU A 25 9.55 6.17 2.69
CA GLU A 25 8.67 6.73 3.74
C GLU A 25 7.34 7.19 3.14
N GLN A 26 7.36 7.91 2.01
CA GLN A 26 6.14 8.34 1.33
C GLN A 26 5.28 7.16 0.87
N ALA A 27 5.91 6.12 0.34
CA ALA A 27 5.22 4.94 -0.19
C ALA A 27 4.50 4.17 0.92
N ILE A 28 5.18 3.92 2.05
CA ILE A 28 4.59 3.27 3.22
C ILE A 28 3.50 4.17 3.84
N TYR A 29 3.77 5.47 3.98
CA TYR A 29 2.82 6.41 4.55
C TYR A 29 1.52 6.50 3.75
N HIS A 30 1.62 6.81 2.45
CA HIS A 30 0.45 6.97 1.59
C HIS A 30 -0.23 5.63 1.32
N GLY A 31 0.53 4.54 1.16
CA GLY A 31 -0.03 3.20 1.03
C GLY A 31 -0.87 2.82 2.25
N PHE A 32 -0.35 3.00 3.47
CA PHE A 32 -1.10 2.74 4.69
C PHE A 32 -2.35 3.63 4.81
N CYS A 33 -2.23 4.93 4.53
CA CYS A 33 -3.36 5.86 4.64
C CYS A 33 -4.48 5.50 3.66
N PHE A 34 -4.13 5.20 2.40
CA PHE A 34 -5.07 4.75 1.39
C PHE A 34 -5.76 3.44 1.79
N ILE A 35 -4.99 2.44 2.22
CA ILE A 35 -5.53 1.15 2.70
C ILE A 35 -6.45 1.36 3.89
N SER A 36 -6.13 2.28 4.81
CA SER A 36 -6.97 2.60 5.97
C SER A 36 -8.28 3.28 5.55
N TYR A 37 -8.24 4.13 4.53
CA TYR A 37 -9.45 4.72 3.93
C TYR A 37 -10.33 3.64 3.27
N GLU A 38 -9.69 2.66 2.61
CA GLU A 38 -10.34 1.55 1.92
C GLU A 38 -10.43 0.26 2.76
N VAL A 39 -10.43 0.36 4.10
CA VAL A 39 -10.23 -0.80 4.99
C VAL A 39 -11.24 -1.94 4.75
N GLY A 40 -12.48 -1.62 4.38
CA GLY A 40 -13.50 -2.61 4.04
C GLY A 40 -13.15 -3.38 2.77
N THR A 41 -12.74 -2.67 1.72
CA THR A 41 -12.28 -3.26 0.46
C THR A 41 -11.01 -4.09 0.68
N PHE A 42 -10.06 -3.56 1.45
CA PHE A 42 -8.82 -4.24 1.78
C PHE A 42 -9.05 -5.52 2.60
N THR A 43 -9.98 -5.51 3.56
CA THR A 43 -10.38 -6.70 4.32
C THR A 43 -10.95 -7.77 3.39
N GLY A 44 -11.81 -7.39 2.44
CA GLY A 44 -12.35 -8.30 1.42
C GLY A 44 -11.25 -8.90 0.53
N PHE A 45 -10.25 -8.11 0.17
CA PHE A 45 -9.08 -8.57 -0.58
C PHE A 45 -8.23 -9.58 0.20
N VAL A 46 -7.84 -9.25 1.44
CA VAL A 46 -6.94 -10.09 2.26
C VAL A 46 -7.62 -11.37 2.76
N GLU A 47 -8.87 -11.28 3.22
CA GLU A 47 -9.56 -12.43 3.81
C GLU A 47 -10.34 -13.24 2.76
N GLY A 48 -10.91 -12.57 1.76
CA GLY A 48 -11.84 -13.15 0.80
C GLY A 48 -11.28 -13.32 -0.62
N GLY A 49 -10.08 -12.83 -0.91
CA GLY A 49 -9.48 -12.86 -2.25
C GLY A 49 -10.21 -11.98 -3.28
N ALA A 50 -11.03 -11.03 -2.83
CA ALA A 50 -11.73 -10.12 -3.71
C ALA A 50 -10.75 -9.12 -4.34
N ILE A 51 -10.57 -9.17 -5.65
CA ILE A 51 -9.69 -8.24 -6.36
C ILE A 51 -10.39 -6.87 -6.42
N PRO A 52 -9.79 -5.80 -5.86
CA PRO A 52 -10.36 -4.46 -5.97
C PRO A 52 -10.30 -3.99 -7.43
N SER A 53 -11.13 -3.03 -7.78
CA SER A 53 -11.11 -2.41 -9.10
C SER A 53 -11.25 -0.91 -8.95
N ASP A 54 -10.62 -0.14 -9.84
CA ASP A 54 -10.78 1.31 -9.87
C ASP A 54 -12.26 1.71 -10.01
N ARG A 55 -12.69 2.64 -9.15
CA ARG A 55 -14.06 3.20 -9.13
C ARG A 55 -14.10 4.68 -9.44
N LYS A 56 -12.97 5.39 -9.37
CA LYS A 56 -12.89 6.86 -9.43
C LYS A 56 -12.60 7.41 -10.83
N GLY A 57 -12.06 6.59 -11.72
CA GLY A 57 -11.86 6.96 -13.14
C GLY A 57 -10.69 7.91 -13.41
N THR A 58 -9.86 8.23 -12.41
CA THR A 58 -8.68 9.12 -12.53
C THR A 58 -7.56 8.54 -13.40
N GLY A 59 -7.50 7.22 -13.52
CA GLY A 59 -6.43 6.51 -14.23
C GLY A 59 -5.12 6.47 -13.43
N ALA A 60 -4.27 5.47 -13.72
CA ALA A 60 -3.02 5.25 -13.01
C ALA A 60 -1.92 6.24 -13.43
N GLY A 61 -1.79 7.34 -12.68
CA GLY A 61 -0.82 8.42 -12.88
C GLY A 61 0.61 8.10 -12.39
N PRO A 62 1.56 9.02 -12.62
CA PRO A 62 2.98 8.80 -12.35
C PRO A 62 3.29 8.71 -10.85
N GLY A 63 2.62 9.48 -10.00
CA GLY A 63 2.83 9.45 -8.55
C GLY A 63 2.45 8.09 -7.95
N ALA A 64 1.28 7.57 -8.32
CA ALA A 64 0.83 6.26 -7.89
C ALA A 64 1.77 5.13 -8.34
N ARG A 65 2.26 5.19 -9.58
CA ARG A 65 3.24 4.21 -10.10
C ARG A 65 4.59 4.29 -9.39
N LYS A 66 5.05 5.50 -9.07
CA LYS A 66 6.32 5.72 -8.37
C LYS A 66 6.28 5.15 -6.96
N LEU A 67 5.19 5.39 -6.23
CA LEU A 67 5.01 4.84 -4.89
C LEU A 67 4.78 3.33 -4.90
N LEU A 68 3.98 2.81 -5.84
CA LEU A 68 3.82 1.36 -5.99
C LEU A 68 5.17 0.68 -6.21
N LYS A 69 5.98 1.23 -7.12
CA LYS A 69 7.31 0.71 -7.38
C LYS A 69 8.20 0.69 -6.13
N ALA A 70 8.17 1.76 -5.32
CA ALA A 70 8.92 1.80 -4.08
C ALA A 70 8.44 0.75 -3.05
N LEU A 71 7.13 0.47 -2.99
CA LEU A 71 6.61 -0.63 -2.16
C LEU A 71 7.05 -2.00 -2.67
N GLU A 72 7.08 -2.21 -3.98
CA GLU A 72 7.54 -3.46 -4.60
C GLU A 72 9.04 -3.69 -4.33
N GLU A 73 9.88 -2.66 -4.47
CA GLU A 73 11.31 -2.73 -4.13
C GLU A 73 11.51 -3.04 -2.63
N LEU A 74 10.75 -2.38 -1.74
CA LEU A 74 10.76 -2.70 -0.31
C LEU A 74 10.35 -4.15 -0.01
N CYS A 75 9.38 -4.72 -0.74
CA CYS A 75 9.01 -6.13 -0.56
C CYS A 75 10.19 -7.07 -0.84
N GLU A 76 10.98 -6.77 -1.86
CA GLU A 76 12.15 -7.57 -2.24
C GLU A 76 13.29 -7.46 -1.20
N ASP A 77 13.40 -6.32 -0.51
CA ASP A 77 14.48 -6.05 0.44
C ASP A 77 14.22 -6.57 1.86
N VAL A 78 12.96 -6.73 2.29
CA VAL A 78 12.64 -7.01 3.71
C VAL A 78 12.87 -8.45 4.16
N SER A 79 12.70 -9.45 3.29
CA SER A 79 12.85 -10.87 3.69
C SER A 79 12.87 -11.81 2.48
N ASP A 80 13.79 -12.78 2.49
CA ASP A 80 13.77 -13.95 1.59
C ASP A 80 12.74 -15.03 2.00
N ASP A 81 12.11 -14.88 3.17
CA ASP A 81 11.08 -15.77 3.70
C ASP A 81 9.68 -15.18 3.47
N GLU A 82 8.91 -15.79 2.56
CA GLU A 82 7.53 -15.42 2.24
C GLU A 82 6.54 -15.63 3.41
N ALA A 83 6.95 -16.33 4.48
CA ALA A 83 6.16 -16.46 5.70
C ALA A 83 6.35 -15.29 6.68
N ASP A 84 7.31 -14.39 6.42
CA ASP A 84 7.54 -13.23 7.27
C ASP A 84 6.37 -12.24 7.20
N MET A 85 5.93 -11.75 8.36
CA MET A 85 4.76 -10.87 8.44
C MET A 85 5.00 -9.50 7.82
N GLU A 86 6.24 -9.02 7.79
CA GLU A 86 6.65 -7.80 7.10
C GLU A 86 6.49 -7.94 5.59
N PHE A 87 7.06 -9.01 5.03
CA PHE A 87 6.92 -9.36 3.62
C PHE A 87 5.43 -9.49 3.26
N ILE A 88 4.67 -10.30 4.00
CA ILE A 88 3.24 -10.51 3.76
C ILE A 88 2.48 -9.18 3.79
N ALA A 89 2.82 -8.28 4.72
CA ALA A 89 2.13 -7.00 4.85
C ALA A 89 2.41 -6.08 3.65
N LEU A 90 3.68 -5.94 3.26
CA LEU A 90 4.08 -5.12 2.12
C LEU A 90 3.55 -5.72 0.79
N ASP A 91 3.66 -7.03 0.60
CA ASP A 91 3.12 -7.73 -0.58
C ASP A 91 1.62 -7.48 -0.74
N LYS A 92 0.85 -7.62 0.35
CA LYS A 92 -0.60 -7.37 0.31
C LYS A 92 -0.93 -5.92 0.05
N ALA A 93 -0.14 -4.98 0.59
CA ALA A 93 -0.32 -3.55 0.30
C ALA A 93 -0.02 -3.23 -1.17
N ALA A 94 1.12 -3.69 -1.69
CA ALA A 94 1.53 -3.49 -3.08
C ALA A 94 0.51 -4.10 -4.05
N ALA A 95 0.10 -5.35 -3.83
CA ALA A 95 -0.88 -6.03 -4.68
C ALA A 95 -2.26 -5.34 -4.66
N PHE A 96 -2.70 -4.85 -3.49
CA PHE A 96 -3.95 -4.09 -3.39
C PHE A 96 -3.87 -2.77 -4.15
N ILE A 97 -2.78 -2.02 -3.97
CA ILE A 97 -2.56 -0.74 -4.65
C ILE A 97 -2.42 -0.93 -6.16
N ALA A 98 -1.72 -1.98 -6.61
CA ALA A 98 -1.59 -2.30 -8.03
C ALA A 98 -2.96 -2.57 -8.69
N ALA A 99 -3.86 -3.26 -7.98
CA ALA A 99 -5.21 -3.53 -8.46
C ALA A 99 -6.17 -2.32 -8.40
N ALA A 100 -5.87 -1.33 -7.56
CA ALA A 100 -6.65 -0.10 -7.38
C ALA A 100 -5.83 1.16 -7.70
N LEU A 101 -4.96 1.09 -8.72
CA LEU A 101 -3.91 2.09 -8.94
C LEU A 101 -4.46 3.46 -9.37
N GLY A 102 -5.59 3.49 -10.07
CA GLY A 102 -6.27 4.73 -10.41
C GLY A 102 -6.96 5.37 -9.21
N ASP A 103 -7.56 4.55 -8.34
CA ASP A 103 -8.13 5.02 -7.06
C ASP A 103 -7.02 5.53 -6.12
N PHE A 104 -5.85 4.90 -6.14
CA PHE A 104 -4.69 5.38 -5.38
C PHE A 104 -4.16 6.71 -5.93
N GLN A 105 -4.09 6.88 -7.26
CA GLN A 105 -3.75 8.18 -7.85
C GLN A 105 -4.75 9.26 -7.44
N HIS A 106 -6.05 8.96 -7.48
CA HIS A 106 -7.07 9.89 -7.04
C HIS A 106 -6.88 10.32 -5.58
N TYR A 107 -6.56 9.38 -4.70
CA TYR A 107 -6.22 9.66 -3.31
C TYR A 107 -5.01 10.59 -3.18
N LEU A 108 -3.94 10.37 -3.96
CA LEU A 108 -2.74 11.22 -3.92
C LEU A 108 -3.04 12.65 -4.37
N ASP A 109 -3.89 12.80 -5.40
CA ASP A 109 -4.34 14.10 -5.89
C ASP A 109 -5.15 14.85 -4.81
N GLU A 110 -6.06 14.15 -4.12
CA GLU A 110 -6.85 14.72 -3.01
C GLU A 110 -6.00 15.06 -1.79
N ALA A 111 -4.96 14.26 -1.51
CA ALA A 111 -4.02 14.49 -0.43
C ALA A 111 -3.06 15.67 -0.72
N GLY A 112 -2.99 16.15 -1.96
CA GLY A 112 -2.02 17.16 -2.39
C GLY A 112 -0.57 16.66 -2.27
N ALA A 113 -0.35 15.36 -2.46
CA ALA A 113 0.96 14.76 -2.36
C ALA A 113 1.84 15.20 -3.55
N ASP A 114 2.98 15.83 -3.26
CA ASP A 114 3.95 16.27 -4.28
C ASP A 114 4.98 15.15 -4.52
N ILE A 115 4.69 14.28 -5.50
CA ILE A 115 5.39 13.00 -5.75
C ILE A 115 5.97 12.92 -7.16
#